data_AF-A0A969LLL1-F1
#
_entry.id   AF-A0A969LLL1-F1
#
_cell.length_a   1.000
_cell.length_b   1.000
_cell.length_c   1.000
_cell.angle_alpha   90.00
_cell.angle_beta   90.00
_cell.angle_gamma   90.00
#
_symmetry.space_group_name_H-M   'P 1'
#
loop_
_entity.id
_entity.type
_entity.pdbx_description
1 polymer ?
#
loop_
_entity_poly.entity_id
_entity_poly.type
_entity_poly.pdbx_seq_one_letter_code
_entity_poly.pdbx_strand_id
1 'polypeptide(L)'
;MFTHVWKKYMPVIAILLKRSVNGPQTLDMNYTDFERAAGGKKVKFSFSSLKLENGRILNGTRHTPLAKDLVLALQESELTQKMIRKQQIEFSMVNGCQLVIQNNTPPHEPEQEQEQEEAQEPGEENSEEKGDSDPAAPAAE
;
A
#
# COMPACT_ATOMS: atom_id res chain seq x y z
N MET A 1 9.05 -4.76 -16.49
CA MET A 1 9.07 -4.70 -17.98
C MET A 1 7.95 -3.80 -18.50
N PHE A 2 6.75 -3.86 -17.92
CA PHE A 2 5.55 -3.14 -18.36
C PHE A 2 5.28 -1.84 -17.58
N THR A 3 6.06 -1.51 -16.55
CA THR A 3 5.84 -0.32 -15.70
C THR A 3 5.71 0.97 -16.53
N HIS A 4 6.49 1.15 -17.59
CA HIS A 4 6.40 2.31 -18.49
C HIS A 4 5.05 2.37 -19.24
N VAL A 5 4.53 1.21 -19.67
CA VAL A 5 3.21 1.12 -20.29
C VAL A 5 2.13 1.46 -19.27
N TRP A 6 2.22 0.90 -18.07
CA TRP A 6 1.27 1.22 -17.00
C TRP A 6 1.25 2.72 -16.67
N LYS A 7 2.43 3.33 -16.52
CA LYS A 7 2.59 4.79 -16.31
C LYS A 7 1.85 5.64 -17.33
N LYS A 8 1.83 5.23 -18.62
CA LYS A 8 1.06 5.92 -19.68
C LYS A 8 -0.44 5.96 -19.38
N TYR A 9 -0.98 4.91 -18.77
CA TYR A 9 -2.41 4.78 -18.46
C TYR A 9 -2.79 5.26 -17.05
N MET A 10 -1.81 5.56 -16.19
CA MET A 10 -2.04 5.96 -14.80
C MET A 10 -3.03 7.11 -14.60
N PRO A 11 -3.02 8.19 -15.41
CA PRO A 11 -4.01 9.26 -15.26
C PRO A 11 -5.45 8.76 -15.40
N VAL A 12 -5.69 7.86 -16.36
CA VAL A 12 -7.02 7.28 -16.59
C VAL A 12 -7.36 6.27 -15.49
N ILE A 13 -6.40 5.42 -15.10
CA ILE A 13 -6.58 4.47 -14.00
C ILE A 13 -6.96 5.19 -12.70
N ALA A 14 -6.34 6.33 -12.38
CA ALA A 14 -6.67 7.13 -11.20
C ALA A 14 -8.13 7.64 -11.23
N ILE A 15 -8.61 8.10 -12.39
CA ILE A 15 -10.01 8.52 -12.57
C ILE A 15 -10.95 7.32 -12.35
N LEU A 16 -10.61 6.17 -12.92
CA LEU A 16 -11.43 4.96 -12.78
C LEU A 16 -11.40 4.41 -11.34
N LEU A 17 -10.29 4.51 -10.63
CA LEU A 17 -10.23 4.19 -9.20
C LEU A 17 -11.17 5.06 -8.37
N LYS A 18 -11.26 6.36 -8.66
CA LYS A 18 -12.22 7.23 -7.98
C LYS A 18 -13.68 6.83 -8.30
N ARG A 19 -13.94 6.43 -9.54
CA ARG A 19 -15.29 6.04 -10.00
C ARG A 19 -15.69 4.63 -9.54
N SER A 20 -14.73 3.76 -9.22
CA SER A 20 -15.00 2.36 -8.88
C SER A 20 -15.79 2.20 -7.58
N VAL A 21 -15.81 3.24 -6.73
CA VAL A 21 -16.71 3.34 -5.56
C VAL A 21 -18.18 3.16 -5.96
N ASN A 22 -18.57 3.60 -7.16
CA ASN A 22 -19.94 3.51 -7.66
C ASN A 22 -20.21 2.26 -8.52
N GLY A 23 -19.24 1.36 -8.65
CA GLY A 23 -19.38 0.10 -9.40
C GLY A 23 -18.18 -0.22 -10.29
N PRO A 24 -18.17 -1.41 -10.92
CA PRO A 24 -17.05 -1.88 -11.73
C PRO A 24 -16.70 -0.92 -12.87
N GLN A 25 -15.41 -0.68 -13.07
CA GLN A 25 -14.90 0.16 -14.16
C GLN A 25 -14.08 -0.68 -15.13
N THR A 26 -14.11 -0.31 -16.41
CA THR A 26 -13.31 -0.95 -17.45
C THR A 26 -12.43 0.07 -18.16
N LEU A 27 -11.25 -0.37 -18.59
CA LEU A 27 -10.33 0.40 -19.40
C LEU A 27 -9.82 -0.46 -20.55
N ASP A 28 -10.19 -0.10 -21.77
CA ASP A 28 -9.62 -0.67 -22.98
C ASP A 28 -8.29 0.03 -23.31
N MET A 29 -7.20 -0.73 -23.32
CA MET A 29 -5.87 -0.23 -23.63
C MET A 29 -5.41 -0.71 -25.01
N ASN A 30 -4.45 -0.01 -25.58
CA ASN A 30 -3.88 -0.41 -26.87
C ASN A 30 -2.96 -1.63 -26.68
N TYR A 31 -3.34 -2.75 -27.32
CA TYR A 31 -2.56 -3.99 -27.32
C TYR A 31 -1.11 -3.80 -27.75
N THR A 32 -0.86 -2.95 -28.77
CA THR A 32 0.47 -2.71 -29.33
C THR A 32 1.43 -2.10 -28.32
N ASP A 33 0.95 -1.35 -27.32
CA ASP A 33 1.82 -0.81 -26.26
C ASP A 33 2.44 -1.95 -25.42
N PHE A 34 1.65 -2.96 -25.09
CA PHE A 34 2.11 -4.13 -24.33
C PHE A 34 2.96 -5.07 -25.18
N GLU A 35 2.61 -5.26 -26.45
CA GLU A 35 3.39 -6.06 -27.39
C GLU A 35 4.81 -5.48 -27.58
N ARG A 36 4.92 -4.16 -27.77
CA ARG A 36 6.22 -3.47 -27.86
C ARG A 36 7.03 -3.63 -26.58
N ALA A 37 6.39 -3.44 -25.42
CA ALA A 37 7.06 -3.62 -24.14
C ALA A 37 7.51 -5.07 -23.89
N ALA A 38 6.84 -6.06 -24.50
CA ALA A 38 7.23 -7.47 -24.45
C ALA A 38 8.44 -7.81 -25.35
N GLY A 39 8.87 -6.90 -26.22
CA GLY A 39 10.06 -7.08 -27.06
C GLY A 39 9.94 -8.24 -28.04
N GLY A 40 8.75 -8.47 -28.61
CA GLY A 40 8.48 -9.55 -29.56
C GLY A 40 8.32 -10.95 -28.94
N LYS A 41 8.36 -11.07 -27.60
CA LYS A 41 8.09 -12.33 -26.91
C LYS A 41 6.59 -12.62 -26.91
N LYS A 42 6.21 -13.88 -27.17
CA LYS A 42 4.82 -14.35 -26.98
C LYS A 42 4.50 -14.38 -25.48
N VAL A 43 3.81 -13.36 -25.01
CA VAL A 43 3.39 -13.22 -23.61
C VAL A 43 1.86 -13.14 -23.56
N LYS A 44 1.25 -13.81 -22.59
CA LYS A 44 -0.18 -13.67 -22.33
C LYS A 44 -0.41 -12.42 -21.47
N PHE A 45 -1.15 -11.45 -21.99
CA PHE A 45 -1.45 -10.21 -21.29
C PHE A 45 -2.71 -10.35 -20.45
N SER A 46 -2.73 -11.28 -19.51
CA SER A 46 -3.91 -11.52 -18.67
C SER A 46 -3.57 -11.89 -17.23
N PHE A 47 -4.45 -11.52 -16.31
CA PHE A 47 -4.47 -11.97 -14.91
C PHE A 47 -5.89 -11.83 -14.35
N SER A 48 -6.36 -12.75 -13.51
CA SER A 48 -7.80 -12.82 -13.17
C SER A 48 -8.15 -12.33 -11.76
N SER A 49 -7.19 -12.13 -10.85
CA SER A 49 -7.46 -11.81 -9.44
C SER A 49 -6.25 -11.15 -8.78
N LEU A 50 -5.92 -9.92 -9.17
CA LEU A 50 -4.96 -9.10 -8.45
C LEU A 50 -5.71 -8.31 -7.38
N LYS A 51 -5.66 -8.77 -6.14
CA LYS A 51 -6.33 -8.12 -4.99
C LYS A 51 -5.33 -7.26 -4.24
N LEU A 52 -5.69 -6.00 -4.05
CA LEU A 52 -4.98 -5.04 -3.21
C LEU A 52 -5.80 -4.73 -1.97
N GLU A 53 -5.16 -4.82 -0.82
CA GLU A 53 -5.68 -4.37 0.45
C GLU A 53 -4.72 -3.34 1.04
N ASN A 54 -5.21 -2.14 1.35
CA ASN A 54 -4.39 -1.05 1.88
C ASN A 54 -3.18 -0.71 0.97
N GLY A 55 -3.34 -0.86 -0.34
CA GLY A 55 -2.29 -0.64 -1.34
C GLY A 55 -1.21 -1.74 -1.41
N ARG A 56 -1.40 -2.87 -0.73
CA ARG A 56 -0.50 -4.02 -0.76
C ARG A 56 -1.19 -5.21 -1.41
N ILE A 57 -0.42 -6.04 -2.10
CA ILE A 57 -0.91 -7.28 -2.70
C ILE A 57 -1.34 -8.22 -1.58
N LEU A 58 -2.57 -8.74 -1.66
CA LEU A 58 -3.02 -9.80 -0.77
C LEU A 58 -2.35 -11.12 -1.16
N ASN A 59 -1.67 -11.75 -0.21
CA ASN A 59 -0.95 -13.00 -0.43
C ASN A 59 -1.92 -14.15 -0.73
N GLY A 60 -1.51 -15.10 -1.59
CA GLY A 60 -2.29 -16.30 -1.88
C GLY A 60 -2.34 -16.72 -3.35
N THR A 61 -1.76 -15.94 -4.27
CA THR A 61 -1.70 -16.31 -5.70
C THR A 61 -0.38 -15.87 -6.34
N ARG A 62 0.16 -16.67 -7.27
CA ARG A 62 1.30 -16.26 -8.08
C ARG A 62 0.86 -15.19 -9.09
N HIS A 63 1.30 -13.95 -8.88
CA HIS A 63 1.02 -12.86 -9.80
C HIS A 63 1.99 -12.84 -10.98
N THR A 64 1.45 -12.57 -12.17
CA THR A 64 2.23 -12.41 -13.39
C THR A 64 3.13 -11.16 -13.31
N PRO A 65 4.24 -11.09 -14.06
CA PRO A 65 5.06 -9.86 -14.13
C PRO A 65 4.25 -8.62 -14.51
N LEU A 66 3.26 -8.79 -15.39
CA LEU A 66 2.33 -7.74 -15.81
C LEU A 66 1.52 -7.17 -14.65
N ALA A 67 0.96 -8.04 -13.80
CA ALA A 67 0.21 -7.64 -12.61
C ALA A 67 1.11 -6.98 -11.55
N LYS A 68 2.33 -7.51 -11.34
CA LYS A 68 3.30 -6.92 -10.41
C LYS A 68 3.72 -5.51 -10.85
N ASP A 69 4.00 -5.32 -12.13
CA ASP A 69 4.37 -4.02 -12.68
C ASP A 69 3.22 -2.99 -12.58
N LEU A 70 1.96 -3.41 -12.61
CA LEU A 70 0.80 -2.53 -12.35
C LEU A 70 0.83 -2.03 -10.91
N VAL A 71 1.08 -2.91 -9.94
CA VAL A 71 1.17 -2.54 -8.52
C VAL A 71 2.33 -1.58 -8.28
N LEU A 72 3.49 -1.82 -8.89
CA LEU A 72 4.61 -0.90 -8.81
C LEU A 72 4.22 0.49 -9.34
N ALA A 73 3.55 0.57 -10.49
CA ALA A 73 3.09 1.85 -11.03
C ALA A 73 2.06 2.55 -10.11
N LEU A 74 1.16 1.80 -9.47
CA LEU A 74 0.20 2.32 -8.50
C LEU A 74 0.88 2.85 -7.22
N GLN A 75 1.96 2.21 -6.78
CA GLN A 75 2.70 2.58 -5.58
C GLN A 75 3.64 3.76 -5.79
N GLU A 76 4.19 3.92 -7.00
CA GLU A 76 5.06 5.05 -7.35
C GLU A 76 4.29 6.38 -7.49
N SER A 77 2.98 6.34 -7.78
CA SER A 77 2.16 7.55 -7.85
C SER A 77 1.51 7.85 -6.49
N GLU A 78 1.89 8.98 -5.89
CA GLU A 78 1.31 9.43 -4.62
C GLU A 78 -0.22 9.56 -4.67
N LEU A 79 -0.76 9.98 -5.82
CA LEU A 79 -2.19 10.14 -6.03
C LEU A 79 -2.91 8.79 -5.91
N THR A 80 -2.47 7.78 -6.66
CA THR A 80 -3.10 6.46 -6.61
C THR A 80 -2.83 5.75 -5.30
N GLN A 81 -1.65 5.95 -4.70
CA GLN A 81 -1.34 5.43 -3.37
C GLN A 81 -2.32 5.99 -2.32
N LYS A 82 -2.60 7.30 -2.35
CA LYS A 82 -3.61 7.93 -1.49
C LYS A 82 -5.01 7.32 -1.69
N MET A 83 -5.37 7.02 -2.94
CA MET A 83 -6.69 6.44 -3.27
C MET A 83 -6.84 5.00 -2.78
N ILE A 84 -5.83 4.15 -2.98
CA ILE A 84 -5.92 2.71 -2.63
C ILE A 84 -5.63 2.44 -1.15
N ARG A 85 -5.19 3.44 -0.38
CA ARG A 85 -5.08 3.35 1.08
C ARG A 85 -6.49 3.14 1.67
N LYS A 86 -6.63 2.20 2.61
CA LYS A 86 -7.91 1.84 3.25
C LYS A 86 -8.97 1.30 2.29
N GLN A 87 -8.59 0.86 1.09
CA GLN A 87 -9.50 0.25 0.13
C GLN A 87 -9.10 -1.20 -0.17
N GLN A 88 -10.11 -2.00 -0.50
CA GLN A 88 -9.95 -3.34 -1.06
C GLN A 88 -10.31 -3.29 -2.54
N ILE A 89 -9.30 -3.24 -3.40
CA ILE A 89 -9.47 -3.12 -4.85
C ILE A 89 -9.02 -4.39 -5.53
N GLU A 90 -9.84 -4.91 -6.42
CA GLU A 90 -9.50 -6.04 -7.27
C GLU A 90 -9.32 -5.59 -8.72
N PHE A 91 -8.26 -6.08 -9.34
CA PHE A 91 -7.96 -5.88 -10.74
C PHE A 91 -7.95 -7.22 -11.46
N SER A 92 -8.52 -7.22 -12.67
CA SER A 92 -8.34 -8.29 -13.63
C SER A 92 -8.08 -7.73 -15.01
N MET A 93 -7.39 -8.48 -15.85
CA MET A 93 -7.13 -8.11 -17.22
C MET A 93 -7.25 -9.33 -18.12
N VAL A 94 -7.97 -9.18 -19.22
CA VAL A 94 -8.06 -10.18 -20.28
C VAL A 94 -6.98 -9.94 -21.34
N ASN A 95 -6.68 -10.96 -22.15
CA ASN A 95 -5.60 -10.92 -23.13
C ASN A 95 -5.75 -9.81 -24.19
N GLY A 96 -6.95 -9.27 -24.37
CA GLY A 96 -7.21 -8.10 -25.21
C GLY A 96 -6.81 -6.75 -24.60
N CYS A 97 -6.08 -6.74 -23.48
CA CYS A 97 -5.64 -5.54 -22.76
C CYS A 97 -6.81 -4.67 -22.24
N GLN A 98 -7.94 -5.29 -21.93
CA GLN A 98 -9.02 -4.66 -21.17
C GLN A 98 -8.80 -4.93 -19.68
N LEU A 99 -8.56 -3.86 -18.91
CA LEU A 99 -8.43 -3.88 -17.46
C LEU A 99 -9.81 -3.65 -16.83
N VAL A 100 -10.15 -4.46 -15.84
CA VAL A 100 -11.33 -4.30 -14.99
C VAL A 100 -10.85 -3.91 -13.60
N ILE A 101 -11.50 -2.89 -13.02
CA ILE A 101 -11.24 -2.37 -11.67
C ILE A 101 -12.54 -2.51 -10.88
N GLN A 102 -12.48 -3.27 -9.78
CA GLN A 102 -13.61 -3.47 -8.89
C GLN A 102 -13.24 -3.02 -7.48
N ASN A 103 -14.07 -2.16 -6.89
CA ASN A 103 -13.95 -1.80 -5.49
C ASN A 103 -14.80 -2.75 -4.66
N ASN A 104 -14.13 -3.54 -3.82
CA ASN A 104 -14.75 -4.50 -2.90
C ASN A 104 -14.66 -4.03 -1.45
N THR A 105 -14.31 -2.76 -1.21
CA THR A 105 -14.25 -2.19 0.15
C THR A 105 -15.63 -2.36 0.79
N PRO A 106 -15.74 -3.12 1.89
CA PRO A 106 -17.00 -3.27 2.59
C PRO A 106 -17.53 -1.87 2.98
N PRO A 107 -18.84 -1.61 2.89
CA PRO A 107 -19.43 -0.43 3.49
C PRO A 107 -19.34 -0.60 5.01
N HIS A 108 -18.21 -0.26 5.63
CA HIS A 108 -18.07 -0.36 7.08
C HIS A 108 -18.46 0.97 7.74
N GLU A 109 -19.35 0.83 8.72
CA GLU A 109 -19.63 1.78 9.79
C GLU A 109 -18.33 2.32 10.40
N PRO A 110 -18.33 3.55 10.95
CA PRO A 110 -17.12 4.27 11.35
C PRO A 110 -16.42 3.54 12.50
N GLU A 111 -15.45 2.69 12.16
CA GLU A 111 -14.62 2.04 13.15
C GLU A 111 -13.48 2.97 13.56
N GLN A 112 -13.42 3.15 14.87
CA GLN A 112 -12.69 4.15 15.63
C GLN A 112 -11.20 4.22 15.27
N GLU A 113 -10.69 5.45 15.22
CA GLU A 113 -9.27 5.75 15.22
C GLU A 113 -8.62 5.08 16.45
N GLN A 114 -7.95 3.95 16.23
CA GLN A 114 -6.93 3.49 17.18
C GLN A 114 -5.73 4.41 17.02
N GLU A 115 -5.78 5.49 17.80
CA GLU A 115 -4.63 6.26 18.24
C GLU A 115 -3.65 5.26 18.88
N GLN A 116 -2.54 4.98 18.19
CA GLN A 116 -1.40 4.31 18.79
C GLN A 116 -0.75 5.31 19.74
N GLU A 117 -1.28 5.37 20.96
CA GLU A 117 -0.63 6.00 22.09
C GLU A 117 0.59 5.14 22.46
N GLU A 118 1.75 5.66 22.12
CA GLU A 118 3.07 5.13 22.48
C GLU A 118 3.18 5.14 24.01
N ALA A 119 2.85 4.02 24.65
CA ALA A 119 3.11 3.79 26.06
C ALA A 119 4.64 3.72 26.29
N GLN A 120 5.24 4.87 26.59
CA GLN A 120 6.53 4.93 27.28
C GLN A 120 6.27 4.69 28.76
N GLU A 121 6.80 3.57 29.27
CA GLU A 121 6.75 3.19 30.68
C GLU A 121 7.44 4.26 31.57
N PRO A 122 6.92 4.52 32.78
CA PRO A 122 7.50 5.46 33.71
C PRO A 122 8.72 4.84 34.39
N GLY A 123 9.90 5.42 34.16
CA GLY A 123 11.09 5.12 34.94
C GLY A 123 10.90 5.63 36.38
N GLU A 124 10.83 4.69 37.32
CA GLU A 124 10.68 4.92 38.75
C GLU A 124 11.76 5.84 39.31
N GLU A 125 11.27 6.88 39.97
CA GLU A 125 11.94 7.78 40.89
C GLU A 125 12.38 6.99 42.14
N ASN A 126 13.68 6.76 42.31
CA ASN A 126 14.23 6.32 43.58
C ASN A 126 14.86 7.54 44.28
N SER A 127 14.04 8.19 45.10
CA SER A 127 14.49 9.16 46.11
C SER A 127 14.31 8.52 47.47
N GLU A 128 15.38 8.04 48.11
CA GLU A 128 15.36 7.83 49.55
C GLU A 128 16.62 8.43 50.19
N GLU A 129 16.40 9.66 50.62
CA GLU A 129 17.18 10.48 51.52
C GLU A 129 17.31 9.80 52.90
N LYS A 130 18.53 9.71 53.45
CA LYS A 130 18.74 9.57 54.89
C LYS A 130 19.86 10.50 55.35
N GLY A 131 19.42 11.64 55.89
CA GLY A 131 19.73 12.06 57.26
C GLY A 131 21.19 12.25 57.66
N ASP A 132 21.63 13.50 57.56
CA ASP A 132 22.37 14.30 58.56
C ASP A 132 22.94 13.57 59.81
N SER A 133 24.26 13.66 60.00
CA SER A 133 24.90 14.13 61.24
C SER A 133 26.44 14.08 61.11
N ASP A 134 27.06 15.25 61.07
CA ASP A 134 28.41 15.52 61.63
C ASP A 134 28.38 15.08 63.13
N PRO A 135 29.49 14.68 63.81
CA PRO A 135 30.65 15.58 63.88
C PRO A 135 32.05 15.01 64.14
N ALA A 136 32.99 15.95 63.97
CA ALA A 136 34.22 16.14 64.74
C ALA A 136 35.48 15.32 64.38
N ALA A 137 36.51 16.11 64.02
CA ALA A 137 37.95 15.83 64.07
C ALA A 137 38.41 15.32 65.47
N PRO A 138 39.64 14.77 65.65
CA PRO A 138 40.86 15.59 65.52
C PRO A 138 42.15 14.89 65.05
N ALA A 139 43.07 15.74 64.58
CA ALA A 139 44.51 15.82 64.83
C ALA A 139 45.45 14.60 64.77
N ALA A 140 46.46 14.75 63.92
CA ALA A 140 47.90 14.60 64.16
C ALA A 140 48.40 13.77 65.35
N GLU A 141 49.30 12.82 65.05
CA GLU A 141 50.73 12.88 65.40
C GLU A 141 51.56 12.03 64.43
#